data_AF-A0A6P1E1F4-F1
#
_entry.id   AF-A0A6P1E1F4-F1
#
_cell.length_a   1.000
_cell.length_b   1.000
_cell.length_c   1.000
_cell.angle_alpha   90.00
_cell.angle_beta   90.00
_cell.angle_gamma   90.00
#
_symmetry.space_group_name_H-M   'P 1'
#
loop_
_entity.id
_entity.type
_entity.pdbx_description
1 polymer ?
#
loop_
_entity_poly.entity_id
_entity_poly.type
_entity_poly.pdbx_seq_one_letter_code
_entity_poly.pdbx_strand_id
1 'polypeptide(L)' 'MAEPLSRSALRGLRHWVIARRIMMGTRCEAGSRTFTLLASVIDTCRKRGHVPCPYLAGVIAERRAGREAAPLPAPVPGL' A
#
# COMPACT_ATOMS: atom_id res chain seq x y z
N MET A 1 -2.48 -5.38 30.09
CA MET A 1 -3.92 -5.53 29.79
C MET A 1 -4.13 -5.10 28.35
N ALA A 2 -4.23 -6.03 27.39
CA ALA A 2 -4.40 -5.70 25.97
C ALA A 2 -5.90 -5.58 25.65
N GLU A 3 -6.35 -4.40 25.25
CA GLU A 3 -7.69 -4.17 24.69
C GLU A 3 -7.89 -5.06 23.44
N PRO A 4 -8.99 -5.83 23.33
CA PRO A 4 -9.21 -6.68 22.17
C PRO A 4 -9.43 -5.83 20.91
N LEU A 5 -8.57 -6.02 19.91
CA LEU A 5 -8.74 -5.41 18.59
C LEU A 5 -10.07 -5.86 17.97
N SER A 6 -10.83 -4.91 17.43
CA SER A 6 -12.10 -5.19 16.74
C SER A 6 -11.91 -6.19 15.58
N ARG A 7 -12.96 -6.97 15.28
CA ARG A 7 -12.92 -8.01 14.22
C ARG A 7 -12.53 -7.44 12.85
N SER A 8 -12.89 -6.18 12.56
CA SER A 8 -12.52 -5.47 11.33
C SER A 8 -11.03 -5.18 11.26
N ALA A 9 -10.42 -4.70 12.36
CA ALA A 9 -8.97 -4.47 12.45
C ALA A 9 -8.19 -5.78 12.25
N LEU A 10 -8.64 -6.86 12.89
CA LEU A 10 -8.03 -8.19 12.75
C LEU A 10 -8.12 -8.71 11.30
N ARG A 11 -9.23 -8.44 10.60
CA ARG A 11 -9.41 -8.80 9.18
C ARG A 11 -8.53 -7.96 8.25
N GLY A 12 -8.33 -6.68 8.56
CA GLY A 12 -7.38 -5.81 7.85
C GLY A 12 -5.96 -6.36 7.90
N LEU A 13 -5.50 -6.77 9.09
CA LEU A 13 -4.19 -7.38 9.30
C LEU A 13 -3.99 -8.69 8.51
N ARG A 14 -5.02 -9.53 8.40
CA ARG A 14 -4.94 -10.82 7.67
C ARG A 14 -4.55 -10.64 6.20
N HIS A 15 -5.13 -9.65 5.52
CA HIS A 15 -4.82 -9.42 4.10
C HIS A 15 -3.34 -9.03 3.91
N TRP A 16 -2.78 -8.26 4.85
CA TRP A 16 -1.37 -7.89 4.83
C TRP A 16 -0.45 -9.08 5.13
N VAL A 17 -0.82 -9.96 6.07
CA VAL A 17 -0.05 -11.18 6.36
C VAL A 17 -0.02 -12.12 5.15
N ILE A 18 -1.15 -12.32 4.48
CA ILE A 18 -1.24 -13.14 3.26
C ILE A 18 -0.39 -12.53 2.14
N ALA A 19 -0.52 -11.22 1.89
CA ALA A 19 0.25 -10.53 0.87
C ALA A 19 1.77 -10.63 1.11
N ARG A 20 2.21 -10.48 2.37
CA ARG A 20 3.60 -10.64 2.78
C ARG A 20 4.15 -12.02 2.46
N ARG A 21 3.33 -13.06 2.66
CA ARG A 21 3.71 -14.46 2.42
C ARG A 21 3.78 -14.78 0.92
N ILE A 22 2.87 -14.24 0.11
CA ILE A 22 2.86 -14.41 -1.36
C ILE A 22 4.07 -13.70 -2.00
N MET A 23 4.39 -12.49 -1.56
CA MET A 23 5.48 -11.71 -2.17
C MET A 23 6.88 -12.25 -1.85
N MET A 24 7.02 -13.23 -0.95
CA MET A 24 8.31 -13.77 -0.46
C MET A 24 9.32 -12.70 0.02
N GLY A 25 8.83 -11.46 0.17
CA GLY A 25 9.62 -10.24 0.14
C GLY A 25 10.36 -9.97 1.44
N THR A 26 9.98 -10.62 2.55
CA THR A 26 10.65 -10.36 3.83
C THR A 26 11.80 -11.29 4.13
N ARG A 27 12.30 -12.01 3.12
CA ARG A 27 13.52 -12.82 3.20
C ARG A 27 14.80 -12.00 2.94
N CYS A 28 14.66 -10.75 2.52
CA CYS A 28 15.77 -9.79 2.38
C CYS A 28 15.32 -8.39 2.81
N GLU A 29 16.29 -7.52 3.16
CA GLU A 29 16.01 -6.15 3.63
C GLU A 29 15.30 -5.32 2.56
N ALA A 30 15.76 -5.41 1.31
CA ALA A 30 15.16 -4.72 0.18
C ALA A 30 13.68 -5.07 -0.03
N GLY A 31 13.33 -6.35 0.10
CA GLY A 31 11.94 -6.78 -0.06
C GLY A 31 11.07 -6.43 1.15
N SER A 32 11.63 -6.39 2.37
CA SER A 32 10.92 -5.89 3.57
C SER A 32 10.59 -4.40 3.43
N ARG A 33 11.56 -3.61 2.93
CA ARG A 33 11.35 -2.19 2.63
C ARG A 33 10.31 -2.00 1.53
N THR A 34 10.39 -2.79 0.46
CA THR A 34 9.44 -2.75 -0.66
C THR A 34 8.02 -3.06 -0.20
N PHE A 35 7.84 -4.11 0.60
CA PHE A 35 6.53 -4.48 1.14
C PHE A 35 5.95 -3.37 2.03
N THR A 36 6.77 -2.78 2.90
CA THR A 36 6.35 -1.68 3.80
C THR A 36 5.90 -0.45 3.02
N LEU A 37 6.65 -0.09 1.97
CA LEU A 37 6.28 1.02 1.08
C LEU A 37 4.99 0.75 0.32
N LEU A 38 4.83 -0.45 -0.25
CA LEU A 38 3.60 -0.87 -0.94
C LEU A 38 2.38 -0.80 -0.02
N ALA A 39 2.49 -1.33 1.20
CA ALA A 39 1.41 -1.29 2.17
C ALA A 39 1.00 0.14 2.52
N SER A 40 1.99 1.02 2.78
CA SER A 40 1.77 2.44 3.06
C SER A 40 1.06 3.16 1.91
N VAL A 41 1.49 2.95 0.66
CA VAL A 41 0.87 3.59 -0.51
C VAL A 41 -0.56 3.11 -0.71
N ILE A 42 -0.82 1.80 -0.59
CA ILE A 42 -2.15 1.23 -0.74
C ILE A 42 -3.10 1.75 0.35
N ASP A 43 -2.65 1.80 1.61
CA ASP A 43 -3.45 2.38 2.70
C ASP A 43 -3.71 3.87 2.48
N THR A 44 -2.74 4.61 1.95
CA THR A 44 -2.91 6.02 1.61
C THR A 44 -3.93 6.18 0.48
N CYS A 45 -3.88 5.35 -0.56
CA CYS A 45 -4.87 5.34 -1.64
C CYS A 45 -6.27 5.10 -1.08
N ARG A 46 -6.44 4.06 -0.25
CA ARG A 46 -7.73 3.73 0.38
C ARG A 46 -8.27 4.86 1.25
N LYS A 47 -7.43 5.46 2.09
CA LYS A 47 -7.82 6.60 2.96
C LYS A 47 -8.23 7.83 2.15
N ARG A 48 -7.69 7.99 0.95
CA ARG A 48 -7.91 9.16 0.10
C ARG A 48 -8.93 8.92 -1.02
N GLY A 49 -9.62 7.78 -1.02
CA GLY A 49 -10.65 7.44 -2.02
C GLY A 49 -10.11 6.96 -3.37
N HIS A 50 -8.81 6.69 -3.48
CA HIS A 50 -8.17 6.23 -4.72
C HIS A 50 -8.13 4.70 -4.82
N VAL A 51 -8.26 4.18 -6.04
CA VAL A 51 -8.03 2.77 -6.33
C VAL A 51 -6.51 2.51 -6.44
N PRO A 52 -5.92 1.60 -5.64
CA PRO A 52 -4.46 1.48 -5.55
C PRO A 52 -3.75 1.00 -6.83
N CYS A 53 -4.32 0.01 -7.53
CA CYS A 53 -3.71 -0.57 -8.73
C CYS A 53 -3.49 0.44 -9.88
N PRO A 54 -4.49 1.23 -10.31
CA PRO A 54 -4.29 2.23 -11.37
C PRO A 54 -3.37 3.37 -10.94
N TYR A 55 -3.41 3.78 -9.66
CA TYR A 55 -2.46 4.77 -9.13
C TYR A 55 -1.01 4.28 -9.25
N LEU A 56 -0.73 3.06 -8.77
CA LEU A 56 0.59 2.45 -8.86
C LEU A 56 1.04 2.26 -10.32
N ALA A 57 0.14 1.82 -11.19
CA ALA A 57 0.43 1.66 -12.62
C ALA A 57 0.84 2.99 -13.26
N GLY A 58 0.11 4.07 -12.97
CA GLY A 58 0.45 5.42 -13.43
C GLY A 58 1.81 5.88 -12.93
N VAL A 59 2.07 5.77 -11.62
CA VAL A 59 3.36 6.15 -11.02
C VAL A 59 4.52 5.36 -11.64
N ILE A 60 4.36 4.05 -11.85
CA ILE A 60 5.40 3.20 -12.46
C ILE A 60 5.62 3.57 -13.93
N ALA A 61 4.55 3.84 -14.69
CA ALA A 61 4.64 4.24 -16.09
C ALA A 61 5.38 5.58 -16.25
N GLU A 62 5.04 6.58 -15.43
CA GLU A 62 5.72 7.88 -15.42
C GLU A 62 7.20 7.74 -15.07
N ARG A 63 7.52 6.92 -14.05
CA ARG A 63 8.91 6.68 -13.66
C ARG A 63 9.71 5.95 -14.73
N ARG A 64 9.11 4.97 -15.41
CA ARG A 64 9.72 4.26 -16.55
C ARG A 64 9.94 5.16 -17.76
N ALA A 65 9.08 6.17 -17.96
CA ALA A 65 9.24 7.18 -18.98
C ALA A 65 10.29 8.26 -18.62
N GLY A 66 10.97 8.14 -17.48
CA GLY A 66 11.95 9.12 -16.98
C GLY A 66 11.32 10.38 -16.37
N ARG A 67 9.99 10.51 -16.39
CA ARG A 67 9.26 11.65 -15.84
C ARG A 67 9.16 11.55 -14.32
N GLU A 68 8.95 12.69 -13.66
CA GLU A 68 8.75 12.71 -12.22
C GLU A 68 7.53 11.87 -11.80
N ALA A 69 7.71 11.07 -10.75
CA ALA A 69 6.60 10.31 -10.18
C ALA A 69 5.56 11.28 -9.65
N ALA A 70 4.29 10.99 -9.92
CA ALA A 70 3.19 11.74 -9.33
C ALA A 70 3.35 11.79 -7.78
N PRO A 71 3.18 12.97 -7.16
CA PRO A 71 3.24 13.10 -5.71
C PRO A 71 2.18 12.21 -5.04
N LEU A 72 2.39 11.90 -3.75
CA LEU A 72 1.49 11.04 -2.95
C LEU A 72 0.02 11.39 -3.22
N PRO A 73 -0.84 10.38 -3.43
CA PRO A 73 -2.14 10.55 -4.10
C PRO A 73 -2.96 11.61 -3.36
N ALA A 74 -3.29 12.78 -3.91
CA ALA A 74 -4.01 13.81 -3.16
C ALA A 74 -5.40 13.30 -2.69
N PRO A 75 -5.97 13.79 -1.56
CA PRO A 75 -7.34 13.45 -1.17
C PRO A 75 -8.31 13.74 -2.33
N VAL A 76 -9.17 12.79 -2.71
CA VAL A 76 -10.25 13.09 -3.65
C VAL A 76 -11.21 14.07 -2.98
N PRO A 77 -11.44 15.28 -3.52
CA PRO A 77 -12.38 16.22 -2.93
C PRO A 77 -13.81 15.67 -3.01
N GLY A 78 -14.51 15.60 -1.88
CA GLY A 78 -15.95 15.29 -1.83
C GLY A 78 -16.34 13.83 -1.56
N LEU A 79 -15.43 13.02 -0.98
CA LEU A 79 -15.78 11.73 -0.36
C LEU A 79 -15.83 11.85 1.17
#